data_AF-Q3S492-F1
#
_entry.id   AF-Q3S492-F1
#
_cell.length_a   1.000
_cell.length_b   1.000
_cell.length_c   1.000
_cell.angle_alpha   90.00
_cell.angle_beta   90.00
_cell.angle_gamma   90.00
#
_symmetry.space_group_name_H-M   'P 1'
#
loop_
_entity.id
_entity.type
_entity.pdbx_description
1 polymer ?
#
loop_
_entity_poly.entity_id
_entity_poly.type
_entity_poly.pdbx_seq_one_letter_code
_entity_poly.pdbx_strand_id
1 'polypeptide(L)'
;MEGKSMLKLSHVLAFLLLASLFQPLMARDLISDGIEVLQLPVENDGEFVFCPGKQSWPELVGKSAGYAKQVIEKENSIVHEVKLLFPGMPKPLNYVCGRVFLVVNFKLVVQVTPSMG
;
A
#
# COMPACT_ATOMS: atom_id res chain seq x y z
N MET A 1 20.55 -10.64 -62.80
CA MET A 1 21.37 -10.03 -61.73
C MET A 1 20.68 -10.36 -60.41
N GLU A 2 20.60 -11.65 -60.06
CA GLU A 2 19.54 -12.14 -59.16
C GLU A 2 20.06 -12.55 -57.77
N GLY A 3 21.28 -13.10 -57.66
CA GLY A 3 21.77 -13.67 -56.40
C GLY A 3 22.08 -12.67 -55.30
N LYS A 4 22.50 -11.44 -55.65
CA LYS A 4 22.84 -10.38 -54.68
C LYS A 4 21.60 -9.74 -54.05
N SER A 5 20.47 -9.79 -54.76
CA SER A 5 19.15 -9.33 -54.28
C SER A 5 18.54 -10.36 -53.32
N MET A 6 18.61 -11.65 -53.66
CA MET A 6 18.04 -12.73 -52.84
C MET A 6 18.76 -12.91 -51.49
N LEU A 7 20.09 -12.74 -51.45
CA LEU A 7 20.85 -12.77 -50.18
C LEU A 7 20.46 -11.60 -49.26
N LYS A 8 20.22 -10.40 -49.81
CA LYS A 8 19.75 -9.24 -49.04
C LYS A 8 18.33 -9.45 -48.51
N LEU A 9 17.44 -10.02 -49.34
CA LEU A 9 16.08 -10.32 -48.93
C LEU A 9 16.04 -11.38 -47.81
N SER A 10 16.89 -12.42 -47.90
CA SER A 10 17.02 -13.44 -46.86
C SER A 10 17.49 -12.87 -45.53
N HIS A 11 18.45 -11.95 -45.51
CA HIS A 11 18.90 -11.29 -44.27
C HIS A 11 17.81 -10.39 -43.70
N VAL A 12 17.10 -9.64 -44.53
CA VAL A 12 15.98 -8.78 -44.07
C VAL A 12 14.86 -9.64 -43.46
N LEU A 13 14.52 -10.76 -44.08
CA LEU A 13 13.53 -11.70 -43.53
C LEU A 13 14.02 -12.36 -42.24
N ALA A 14 15.30 -12.75 -42.16
CA ALA A 14 15.88 -13.30 -40.94
C ALA A 14 15.87 -12.28 -39.78
N PHE A 15 16.23 -11.02 -40.05
CA PHE A 15 16.16 -9.95 -39.05
C PHE A 15 14.71 -9.64 -38.61
N LEU A 16 13.74 -9.65 -39.53
CA LEU A 16 12.33 -9.46 -39.20
C LEU A 16 11.77 -10.62 -38.37
N LEU A 17 12.15 -11.87 -38.68
CA LEU A 17 11.78 -13.04 -37.88
C LEU A 17 12.42 -13.02 -36.50
N LEU A 18 13.71 -12.65 -36.41
CA LEU A 18 14.40 -12.46 -35.13
C LEU A 18 13.75 -11.34 -34.31
N ALA A 19 13.38 -10.23 -34.93
CA ALA A 19 12.68 -9.12 -34.28
C ALA A 19 11.26 -9.52 -33.81
N SER A 20 10.59 -10.45 -34.50
CA SER A 20 9.29 -10.96 -34.06
C SER A 20 9.36 -11.93 -32.88
N LEU A 21 10.52 -12.56 -32.64
CA LEU A 21 10.78 -13.38 -31.44
C LEU A 21 11.01 -12.50 -30.19
N PHE A 22 11.43 -11.25 -30.37
CA PHE A 22 11.43 -10.22 -29.34
C PHE A 22 10.17 -9.36 -29.49
N GLN A 23 9.01 -9.94 -29.19
CA GLN A 23 7.82 -9.12 -28.99
C GLN A 23 8.15 -8.06 -27.92
N PRO A 24 7.96 -6.75 -28.18
CA PRO A 24 8.08 -5.76 -27.11
C PRO A 24 6.98 -6.08 -26.11
N LEU A 25 7.38 -6.51 -24.91
CA LEU A 25 6.47 -6.96 -23.83
C LEU A 25 5.65 -5.79 -23.23
N MET A 26 5.45 -4.70 -23.96
CA MET A 26 5.01 -3.41 -23.42
C MET A 26 4.02 -2.73 -24.37
N ALA A 27 2.96 -3.41 -24.83
CA ALA A 27 1.88 -2.73 -25.57
C ALA A 27 0.53 -3.47 -25.71
N ARG A 28 0.34 -4.65 -25.12
CA ARG A 28 -0.93 -5.42 -25.12
C ARG A 28 -0.97 -6.18 -23.80
N ASP A 29 -1.48 -5.63 -22.70
CA ASP A 29 -2.91 -5.57 -22.37
C ASP A 29 -3.20 -4.53 -21.27
N LEU A 30 -3.19 -3.23 -21.58
CA LEU A 30 -3.66 -2.20 -20.63
C LEU A 30 -4.98 -1.54 -21.03
N ILE A 31 -5.58 -1.93 -22.16
CA ILE A 31 -6.79 -1.26 -22.67
C ILE A 31 -7.71 -2.25 -23.40
N SER A 32 -8.10 -3.38 -22.80
CA SER A 32 -9.30 -4.10 -23.26
C SER A 32 -9.75 -5.22 -22.32
N ASP A 33 -9.77 -4.99 -21.01
CA ASP A 33 -10.86 -5.52 -20.19
C ASP A 33 -10.87 -4.74 -18.86
N GLY A 34 -12.06 -4.30 -18.46
CA GLY A 34 -12.23 -3.36 -17.37
C GLY A 34 -11.71 -3.91 -16.05
N ILE A 35 -10.87 -3.13 -15.37
CA ILE A 35 -10.46 -3.25 -13.96
C ILE A 35 -10.76 -4.63 -13.37
N GLU A 36 -9.98 -5.64 -13.76
CA GLU A 36 -9.82 -6.81 -12.92
C GLU A 36 -9.04 -6.33 -11.70
N VAL A 37 -9.78 -6.09 -10.62
CA VAL A 37 -9.25 -6.06 -9.27
C VAL A 37 -8.24 -7.18 -9.20
N LEU A 38 -6.96 -6.86 -8.98
CA LEU A 38 -5.90 -7.83 -8.83
C LEU A 38 -6.30 -8.79 -7.72
N GLN A 39 -6.95 -9.90 -8.09
CA GLN A 39 -7.28 -10.98 -7.19
C GLN A 39 -5.96 -11.73 -7.01
N LEU A 40 -5.14 -11.23 -6.09
CA LEU A 40 -3.91 -11.88 -5.69
C LEU A 40 -4.26 -13.32 -5.30
N PRO A 41 -3.61 -14.34 -5.88
CA PRO A 41 -3.85 -15.71 -5.51
C PRO A 41 -3.53 -15.84 -4.02
N VAL A 42 -4.56 -16.16 -3.23
CA VAL A 42 -4.42 -16.59 -1.84
C VAL A 42 -3.83 -18.00 -1.90
N GLU A 43 -2.53 -18.08 -2.14
CA GLU A 43 -1.72 -19.21 -1.73
C GLU A 43 -0.79 -18.72 -0.62
N ASN A 44 -0.83 -19.48 0.46
CA ASN A 44 -0.34 -19.13 1.78
C ASN A 44 1.18 -19.30 1.88
N ASP A 45 1.93 -18.25 1.56
CA ASP A 45 3.32 -18.02 1.98
C ASP A 45 3.77 -16.56 1.76
N GLY A 46 2.98 -15.63 2.28
CA GLY A 46 3.29 -14.19 2.24
C GLY A 46 2.22 -13.35 2.90
N GLU A 47 2.03 -13.54 4.22
CA GLU A 47 1.00 -12.86 5.02
C GLU A 47 1.19 -11.34 4.98
N PHE A 48 0.50 -10.67 4.06
CA PHE A 48 0.38 -9.22 4.07
C PHE A 48 -0.51 -8.86 5.27
N VAL A 49 0.09 -8.50 6.41
CA VAL A 49 -0.62 -8.17 7.64
C VAL A 49 -1.37 -6.85 7.48
N PHE A 50 -2.56 -6.92 6.89
CA PHE A 50 -3.49 -5.81 6.86
C PHE A 50 -4.31 -5.81 8.16
N CYS A 51 -4.09 -4.82 9.03
CA CYS A 51 -4.94 -4.66 10.21
C CYS A 51 -6.35 -4.22 9.76
N PRO A 52 -7.42 -4.93 10.12
CA PRO A 52 -8.77 -4.53 9.75
C PRO A 52 -9.22 -3.25 10.47
N GLY A 53 -10.30 -2.64 9.94
CA GLY A 53 -10.93 -1.47 10.55
C GLY A 53 -10.19 -0.16 10.26
N LYS A 54 -10.71 0.93 10.86
CA LYS A 54 -10.21 2.29 10.65
C LYS A 54 -8.78 2.44 11.21
N GLN A 55 -7.89 3.04 10.44
CA GLN A 55 -6.45 3.11 10.73
C GLN A 55 -5.99 4.48 11.24
N SER A 56 -6.79 5.54 11.09
CA SER A 56 -6.41 6.92 11.44
C SER A 56 -7.62 7.77 11.75
N TRP A 57 -7.44 8.76 12.64
CA TRP A 57 -8.52 9.63 13.15
C TRP A 57 -8.15 11.12 13.10
N PRO A 58 -8.02 11.73 11.92
CA PRO A 58 -7.64 13.14 11.78
C PRO A 58 -8.60 14.10 12.51
N GLU A 59 -9.88 13.74 12.63
CA GLU A 59 -10.91 14.51 13.31
C GLU A 59 -10.73 14.64 14.83
N LEU A 60 -9.86 13.82 15.43
CA LEU A 60 -9.59 13.82 16.87
C LEU A 60 -8.48 14.80 17.27
N VAL A 61 -7.78 15.41 16.31
CA VAL A 61 -6.80 16.47 16.60
C VAL A 61 -7.53 17.66 17.25
N GLY A 62 -6.97 18.17 18.35
CA GLY A 62 -7.57 19.25 19.15
C GLY A 62 -8.67 18.80 20.12
N LYS A 63 -9.06 17.51 20.13
CA LYS A 63 -10.01 16.97 21.11
C LYS A 63 -9.29 16.53 22.40
N SER A 64 -10.07 16.34 23.46
CA SER A 64 -9.55 15.78 24.71
C SER A 64 -9.17 14.31 24.53
N ALA A 65 -8.12 13.87 25.21
CA ALA A 65 -7.63 12.50 25.16
C ALA A 65 -8.70 11.47 25.54
N GLY A 66 -9.53 11.78 26.55
CA GLY A 66 -10.62 10.92 27.00
C GLY A 66 -11.70 10.73 25.93
N TYR A 67 -12.11 11.82 25.27
CA TYR A 67 -13.05 11.74 24.15
C TYR A 67 -12.45 10.95 22.97
N ALA A 68 -11.20 11.25 22.62
CA ALA A 68 -10.51 10.57 21.54
C ALA A 68 -10.42 9.05 21.77
N LYS A 69 -10.09 8.63 23.00
CA LYS A 69 -10.06 7.22 23.39
C LYS A 69 -11.40 6.52 23.14
N GLN A 70 -12.50 7.12 23.60
CA GLN A 70 -13.84 6.54 23.43
C GLN A 70 -14.24 6.41 21.96
N VAL A 71 -13.92 7.41 21.13
CA VAL A 71 -14.20 7.35 19.69
C VAL A 71 -13.40 6.24 19.02
N ILE A 72 -12.10 6.13 19.31
CA ILE A 72 -11.23 5.10 18.73
C ILE A 72 -11.74 3.69 19.07
N GLU A 73 -11.99 3.42 20.37
CA GLU A 73 -12.48 2.10 20.84
C GLU A 73 -13.85 1.75 20.24
N LYS A 74 -14.70 2.76 20.01
CA LYS A 74 -16.02 2.58 19.39
C LYS A 74 -15.93 2.32 17.89
N GLU A 75 -15.08 3.05 17.18
CA GLU A 75 -14.99 2.99 15.71
C GLU A 75 -14.14 1.83 15.21
N ASN A 76 -13.21 1.33 16.02
CA ASN A 76 -12.42 0.17 15.67
C ASN A 76 -12.32 -0.82 16.84
N SER A 77 -13.10 -1.89 16.77
CA SER A 77 -13.18 -2.94 17.80
C SER A 77 -11.92 -3.78 17.95
N ILE A 78 -10.98 -3.73 17.00
CA ILE A 78 -9.69 -4.42 17.16
C ILE A 78 -8.72 -3.64 18.06
N VAL A 79 -9.01 -2.35 18.32
CA VAL A 79 -8.21 -1.53 19.22
C VAL A 79 -8.45 -1.95 20.65
N HIS A 80 -7.43 -2.54 21.26
CA HIS A 80 -7.42 -2.98 22.65
C HIS A 80 -6.44 -2.16 23.50
N GLU A 81 -5.56 -1.38 22.87
CA GLU A 81 -4.55 -0.59 23.56
C GLU A 81 -4.50 0.86 23.04
N VAL A 82 -4.92 1.82 23.88
CA VAL A 82 -4.77 3.26 23.60
C VAL A 82 -3.82 3.87 24.63
N LYS A 83 -2.65 4.33 24.18
CA LYS A 83 -1.58 4.87 25.04
C LYS A 83 -1.43 6.38 24.85
N LEU A 84 -1.16 7.10 25.94
CA LEU A 84 -0.83 8.53 25.87
C LEU A 84 0.68 8.72 25.67
N LEU A 85 1.03 9.60 24.73
CA LEU A 85 2.40 10.06 24.53
C LEU A 85 2.48 11.56 24.79
N PHE A 86 3.31 11.94 25.75
CA PHE A 86 3.65 13.31 26.07
C PHE A 86 4.91 13.72 25.30
N PRO A 87 5.14 15.02 25.07
CA PRO A 87 6.33 15.50 24.39
C PRO A 87 7.62 14.98 25.07
N GLY A 88 8.54 14.45 24.27
CA GLY A 88 9.81 13.89 24.75
C GLY A 88 9.76 12.41 25.14
N MET A 89 8.59 11.78 25.21
CA MET A 89 8.52 10.32 25.43
C MET A 89 8.87 9.56 24.15
N PRO A 90 9.69 8.49 24.23
CA PRO A 90 10.00 7.66 23.07
C PRO A 90 8.77 6.85 22.63
N LYS A 91 8.41 6.94 21.34
CA LYS A 91 7.40 6.08 20.73
C LYS A 91 8.06 4.76 20.30
N PRO A 92 7.51 3.59 20.68
CA PRO A 92 7.97 2.31 20.14
C PRO A 92 7.95 2.30 18.60
N LEU A 93 8.97 1.70 17.98
CA LEU A 93 9.12 1.66 16.52
C LEU A 93 8.42 0.47 15.87
N ASN A 94 8.00 -0.52 16.65
CA ASN A 94 7.24 -1.66 16.13
C ASN A 94 5.81 -1.23 15.78
N TYR A 95 5.20 -1.90 14.81
CA TYR A 95 3.81 -1.69 14.43
C TYR A 95 2.95 -2.82 14.99
N VAL A 96 1.90 -2.50 15.74
CA VAL A 96 1.01 -3.49 16.38
C VAL A 96 -0.45 -3.17 16.02
N CYS A 97 -1.15 -4.13 15.41
CA CYS A 97 -2.58 -4.02 15.18
C CYS A 97 -3.32 -3.83 16.51
N GLY A 98 -4.26 -2.89 16.54
CA GLY A 98 -5.07 -2.64 17.73
C GLY A 98 -4.38 -1.80 18.82
N ARG A 99 -3.18 -1.28 18.53
CA ARG A 99 -2.54 -0.24 19.34
C ARG A 99 -2.69 1.12 18.68
N VAL A 100 -3.03 2.13 19.48
CA VAL A 100 -3.09 3.53 19.04
C VAL A 100 -2.39 4.42 20.06
N PHE A 101 -1.52 5.31 19.57
CA PHE A 101 -0.89 6.32 20.41
C PHE A 101 -1.59 7.66 20.25
N LEU A 102 -2.03 8.22 21.36
CA LEU A 102 -2.54 9.59 21.46
C LEU A 102 -1.39 10.50 21.88
N VAL A 103 -0.82 11.22 20.92
CA VAL A 103 0.18 12.26 21.19
C VAL A 103 -0.53 13.51 21.69
N VAL A 104 -0.32 13.85 22.97
CA VAL A 104 -1.06 14.91 23.68
C VAL A 104 -0.12 15.94 24.28
N ASN A 105 -0.63 17.14 24.51
CA ASN A 105 0.08 18.14 25.31
C ASN A 105 -0.20 17.96 26.82
N PHE A 106 0.38 18.81 27.67
CA PHE A 106 0.17 18.78 29.13
C PHE A 106 -1.28 19.06 29.57
N LYS A 107 -2.14 19.57 28.69
CA LYS A 107 -3.58 19.74 28.92
C LYS A 107 -4.42 18.54 28.43
N LEU A 108 -3.78 17.42 28.06
CA LEU A 108 -4.41 16.23 27.51
C LEU A 108 -5.19 16.49 26.21
N VAL A 109 -4.74 17.45 25.42
CA VAL A 109 -5.30 17.74 24.08
C VAL A 109 -4.45 17.07 23.02
N VAL A 110 -5.09 16.30 22.15
CA VAL A 110 -4.45 15.59 21.03
C VAL A 110 -3.82 16.59 20.07
N GLN A 111 -2.52 16.42 19.80
CA GLN A 111 -1.73 17.31 18.93
C GLN A 111 -1.48 16.73 17.55
N VAL A 112 -1.40 15.40 17.44
CA VAL A 112 -1.09 14.69 16.19
C VAL A 112 -2.22 13.72 15.90
N THR A 113 -2.53 13.52 14.61
CA THR A 113 -3.50 12.54 14.14
C THR A 113 -3.22 11.17 14.77
N PRO A 114 -4.13 10.62 15.57
CA PRO A 114 -4.02 9.26 16.06
C PRO A 114 -4.04 8.29 14.89
N SER A 115 -3.14 7.32 14.91
CA SER A 115 -3.06 6.25 13.93
C SER A 115 -2.79 4.93 14.61
N MET A 116 -3.25 3.83 14.01
CA MET A 116 -2.89 2.49 14.44
C MET A 116 -1.38 2.28 14.30
N GLY A 117 -0.78 1.58 15.26
CA GLY A 117 0.64 1.24 15.28
C GLY A 117 1.21 1.00 16.66
#